data_AF-J9GXE9-F1
#
_entry.id   AF-J9GXE9-F1
#
_cell.length_a   1.000
_cell.length_b   1.000
_cell.length_c   1.000
_cell.angle_alpha   90.00
_cell.angle_beta   90.00
_cell.angle_gamma   90.00
#
_symmetry.space_group_name_H-M   'P 1'
#
loop_
_entity.id
_entity.type
_entity.pdbx_description
1 polymer ?
#
loop_
_entity_poly.entity_id
_entity_poly.type
_entity_poly.pdbx_seq_one_letter_code
_entity_poly.pdbx_strand_id
1 'polypeptide(L)' 'MSPEQLKKSIERTRKLMQEAAKKLDFLEAVQYRDELLKMEDYLAELLKN' A
#
# COMPACT_ATOMS: atom_id res chain seq x y z
N MET A 1 5.12 13.22 -5.80
CA MET A 1 5.90 12.09 -5.27
C MET A 1 6.73 11.52 -6.39
N SER A 2 8.01 11.21 -6.16
CA SER A 2 8.79 10.42 -7.11
C SER A 2 8.33 8.95 -7.08
N PRO A 3 8.53 8.17 -8.16
CA PRO A 3 8.26 6.74 -8.16
C PRO A 3 8.96 5.99 -7.01
N GLU A 4 10.18 6.39 -6.62
CA GLU A 4 10.87 5.75 -5.48
C GLU A 4 10.20 6.05 -4.14
N GLN A 5 9.75 7.29 -3.93
CA GLN A 5 9.00 7.65 -2.72
C GLN A 5 7.70 6.85 -2.63
N LEU A 6 7.01 6.65 -3.76
CA LEU A 6 5.78 5.88 -3.82
C LEU A 6 6.01 4.40 -3.49
N LYS A 7 7.08 3.81 -4.03
CA LYS A 7 7.50 2.43 -3.68
C LYS A 7 7.76 2.28 -2.17
N LYS A 8 8.41 3.26 -1.53
CA LYS A 8 8.64 3.25 -0.07
C LYS A 8 7.33 3.32 0.72
N SER A 9 6.38 4.16 0.30
CA SER A 9 5.06 4.25 0.93
C SER A 9 4.27 2.93 0.78
N ILE A 10 4.29 2.32 -0.41
CA ILE A 10 3.67 1.01 -0.68
C ILE A 10 4.26 -0.06 0.26
N GLU A 11 5.59 -0.12 0.40
CA GLU A 11 6.23 -1.09 1.30
C GLU A 11 5.81 -0.87 2.76
N ARG A 12 5.75 0.39 3.22
CA ARG A 12 5.31 0.74 4.57
C ARG A 12 3.86 0.33 4.81
N THR A 13 2.94 0.67 3.91
CA THR A 13 1.52 0.31 4.03
C THR A 13 1.31 -1.20 3.97
N ARG A 14 2.11 -1.93 3.18
CA ARG A 14 2.09 -3.39 3.17
C ARG A 14 2.49 -3.98 4.53
N LYS A 15 3.48 -3.40 5.23
CA LYS A 15 3.87 -3.83 6.59
C LYS A 15 2.74 -3.57 7.59
N LEU A 16 2.13 -2.39 7.55
CA LEU A 16 0.99 -2.05 8.43
C LEU A 16 -0.20 -2.99 8.22
N MET A 17 -0.53 -3.30 6.96
CA MET A 17 -1.56 -4.29 6.62
C MET A 17 -1.27 -5.67 7.23
N GLN A 18 -0.03 -6.15 7.11
CA GLN A 18 0.38 -7.44 7.67
C GLN A 18 0.36 -7.45 9.19
N GLU A 19 0.75 -6.35 9.84
CA GLU A 19 0.68 -6.21 11.30
C GLU A 19 -0.77 -6.22 11.80
N ALA A 20 -1.68 -5.47 11.15
CA ALA A 20 -3.10 -5.50 11.44
C ALA A 20 -3.70 -6.91 11.26
N ALA A 21 -3.36 -7.58 10.15
CA ALA A 21 -3.80 -8.94 9.90
C ALA A 21 -3.31 -9.94 10.97
N LYS A 22 -2.06 -9.80 11.44
CA LYS A 22 -1.50 -10.63 12.53
C LYS A 22 -2.21 -10.39 13.86
N LYS A 23 -2.67 -9.16 14.11
CA LYS A 23 -3.45 -8.79 15.29
C LYS A 23 -4.93 -9.18 15.19
N LEU A 24 -5.35 -9.75 14.06
CA LEU A 24 -6.76 -10.05 13.73
C LEU A 24 -7.63 -8.78 13.61
N ASP A 25 -7.00 -7.62 13.40
CA ASP A 25 -7.65 -6.34 13.12
C ASP A 25 -8.01 -6.25 11.63
N PHE A 26 -8.97 -7.08 11.20
CA PHE A 26 -9.29 -7.23 9.78
C PHE A 26 -9.86 -5.97 9.13
N LEU A 27 -10.58 -5.13 9.89
CA LEU A 27 -11.11 -3.86 9.36
C LEU A 27 -9.95 -2.94 8.96
N GLU A 28 -8.93 -2.82 9.81
CA GLU A 28 -7.75 -2.01 9.55
C GLU A 28 -6.90 -2.62 8.41
N ALA A 29 -6.75 -3.95 8.39
CA ALA A 29 -6.07 -4.64 7.29
C ALA A 29 -6.77 -4.41 5.93
N VAL A 30 -8.11 -4.39 5.90
CA VAL A 30 -8.89 -4.09 4.69
C VAL A 30 -8.68 -2.64 4.25
N GLN A 31 -8.62 -1.67 5.17
CA GLN A 31 -8.32 -0.28 4.85
C GLN A 31 -6.93 -0.15 4.21
N TYR A 32 -5.90 -0.74 4.83
CA TYR A 32 -4.55 -0.71 4.26
C TYR A 32 -4.46 -1.41 2.90
N ARG A 33 -5.23 -2.49 2.68
CA ARG A 33 -5.31 -3.15 1.37
C ARG A 33 -5.86 -2.20 0.31
N ASP A 34 -6.94 -1.49 0.59
CA ASP A 34 -7.56 -0.58 -0.37
C ASP A 34 -6.65 0.62 -0.70
N GLU A 35 -5.92 1.13 0.30
CA GLU A 35 -4.88 2.14 0.09
C GLU A 35 -3.70 1.62 -0.72
N LEU A 36 -3.25 0.39 -0.42
CA LEU A 36 -2.15 -0.26 -1.12
C LEU A 36 -2.46 -0.40 -2.62
N LEU A 37 -3.65 -0.89 -2.97
CA LEU A 37 -4.09 -1.06 -4.35
C LEU A 37 -4.08 0.27 -5.12
N LYS A 38 -4.63 1.33 -4.53
CA LYS A 38 -4.62 2.67 -5.15
C LYS A 38 -3.21 3.18 -5.44
N MET A 39 -2.26 2.93 -4.54
CA MET A 39 -0.87 3.32 -4.73
C MET A 39 -0.16 2.47 -5.79
N GLU A 40 -0.43 1.17 -5.84
CA GLU A 40 0.11 0.27 -6.86
C GLU A 40 -0.42 0.62 -8.26
N ASP A 41 -1.71 0.93 -8.38
CA ASP A 41 -2.33 1.41 -9.62
C ASP A 41 -1.70 2.73 -10.07
N TYR A 42 -1.56 3.70 -9.16
CA TYR A 42 -0.93 4.98 -9.48
C TYR A 42 0.54 4.83 -9.89
N LEU A 43 1.30 3.93 -9.23
CA LEU A 43 2.67 3.62 -9.62
C LEU A 43 2.72 3.00 -11.02
N ALA A 44 1.79 2.09 -11.33
CA ALA A 44 1.71 1.47 -12.65
C ALA A 44 1.45 2.52 -13.74
N GLU A 45 0.55 3.48 -13.51
CA GLU A 45 0.29 4.59 -14.44
C GLU A 45 1.50 5.51 -14.59
N LEU A 46 2.24 5.79 -13.52
CA LEU A 46 3.48 6.58 -13.59
C LEU A 46 4.59 5.92 -14.42
N LEU A 47 4.65 4.59 -14.45
CA LEU A 47 5.69 3.83 -15.17
C LEU A 47 5.33 3.56 -16.63
N LYS A 48 4.08 3.81 -17.05
CA LYS A 48 3.62 3.67 -18.44
C LYS A 48 3.89 4.91 -19.29
N ASN A 49 4.17 6.06 -18.67
CA ASN A 49 4.45 7.35 -19.29
C ASN A 49 5.96 7.62 -19.34
#